data_AF-A0AAD8E0M8-F1
#
_entry.id   AF-A0AAD8E0M8-F1
#
_cell.length_a   1.000
_cell.length_b   1.000
_cell.length_c   1.000
_cell.angle_alpha   90.00
_cell.angle_beta   90.00
_cell.angle_gamma   90.00
#
_symmetry.space_group_name_H-M   'P 1'
#
loop_
_entity.id
_entity.type
_entity.pdbx_description
1 polymer ?
#
loop_
_entity_poly.entity_id
_entity_poly.type
_entity_poly.pdbx_seq_one_letter_code
_entity_poly.pdbx_strand_id
1 'polypeptide(L)'
;MYPDYGDKFNENWPLIKSKLISIAKKKGLINEIDESNEEQTDLAALTSLPFLMSTSNVTSTKKATKKTQWRPSKREVLEGFITQVASPAEVAVEITRKRDKLMEMDLQMQPFVIAVVSPNKSITARYIVINNITYEMPTITKAVEACLKAIFVLNAEYPKESRHVWQFVQTVLFELKTKYDKSFTAVNTLISDLGIKI
;
A
#
# COMPACT_ATOMS: atom_id res chain seq x y z
N MET A 1 -4.62 -10.11 -18.32
CA MET A 1 -5.16 -9.85 -16.97
C MET A 1 -5.90 -11.10 -16.55
N TYR A 2 -5.61 -11.69 -15.39
CA TYR A 2 -6.30 -12.92 -14.97
C TYR A 2 -7.80 -12.59 -14.73
N PRO A 3 -8.73 -13.07 -15.56
CA PRO A 3 -10.14 -12.64 -15.53
C PRO A 3 -10.83 -12.95 -14.20
N ASP A 4 -10.43 -14.04 -13.55
CA ASP A 4 -11.12 -14.62 -12.38
C ASP A 4 -10.77 -13.96 -11.03
N TYR A 5 -9.94 -12.90 -11.04
CA TYR A 5 -9.44 -12.25 -9.82
C TYR A 5 -9.90 -10.80 -9.68
N GLY A 6 -10.71 -10.31 -10.63
CA GLY A 6 -11.21 -8.93 -10.65
C GLY A 6 -12.11 -8.60 -9.45
N ASP A 7 -12.95 -9.55 -9.04
CA ASP A 7 -13.97 -9.34 -8.01
C ASP A 7 -13.52 -9.74 -6.61
N LYS A 8 -12.49 -10.59 -6.49
CA LYS A 8 -11.98 -11.10 -5.21
C LYS A 8 -11.62 -10.02 -4.20
N PHE A 9 -11.05 -8.90 -4.67
CA PHE A 9 -10.74 -7.78 -3.78
C PHE A 9 -12.01 -7.26 -3.11
N ASN A 10 -13.08 -7.04 -3.87
CA ASN A 10 -14.34 -6.50 -3.36
C ASN A 10 -15.08 -7.51 -2.49
N GLU A 11 -14.96 -8.81 -2.79
CA GLU A 11 -15.53 -9.90 -1.99
C GLU A 11 -14.85 -10.03 -0.62
N ASN A 12 -13.51 -9.99 -0.61
CA ASN A 12 -12.72 -10.21 0.60
C ASN A 12 -12.60 -8.95 1.47
N TRP A 13 -12.61 -7.76 0.86
CA TRP A 13 -12.34 -6.50 1.54
C TRP A 13 -13.23 -6.24 2.77
N PRO A 14 -14.58 -6.43 2.74
CA PRO A 14 -15.43 -6.16 3.91
C PRO A 14 -15.05 -6.99 5.15
N LEU A 15 -14.79 -8.29 4.96
CA LEU A 15 -14.39 -9.17 6.06
C LEU A 15 -13.01 -8.79 6.61
N ILE A 16 -12.05 -8.51 5.72
CA ILE A 16 -10.68 -8.15 6.11
C ILE A 16 -10.65 -6.78 6.79
N LYS A 17 -11.38 -5.79 6.26
CA LYS A 17 -11.56 -4.44 6.81
C LYS A 17 -12.03 -4.50 8.26
N SER A 18 -13.10 -5.24 8.54
CA SER A 18 -13.66 -5.33 9.90
C SER A 18 -12.65 -5.90 10.91
N LYS A 19 -11.91 -6.94 10.51
CA LYS A 19 -10.85 -7.56 11.32
C LYS A 19 -9.66 -6.62 11.53
N LEU A 20 -9.20 -5.94 10.49
CA LEU A 20 -8.11 -4.96 10.56
C LEU A 20 -8.44 -3.82 11.53
N ILE A 21 -9.64 -3.24 11.42
CA ILE A 21 -10.08 -2.15 12.30
C ILE A 21 -10.13 -2.61 13.76
N SER A 22 -10.66 -3.82 14.01
CA SER A 22 -10.72 -4.38 15.36
C SER A 22 -9.32 -4.50 15.98
N ILE A 23 -8.34 -5.04 15.24
CA ILE A 23 -6.96 -5.15 15.72
C ILE A 23 -6.31 -3.78 15.87
N ALA A 24 -6.51 -2.87 14.92
CA ALA A 24 -5.92 -1.53 14.94
C ALA A 24 -6.44 -0.69 16.12
N LYS A 25 -7.74 -0.78 16.44
CA LYS A 25 -8.33 -0.19 17.66
C LYS A 25 -7.72 -0.77 18.93
N LYS A 26 -7.62 -2.11 19.03
CA LYS A 26 -6.98 -2.78 20.18
C LYS A 26 -5.53 -2.36 20.39
N LYS A 27 -4.80 -2.05 19.31
CA LYS A 27 -3.41 -1.57 19.35
C LYS A 27 -3.29 -0.03 19.50
N GLY A 28 -4.39 0.70 19.63
CA GLY A 28 -4.40 2.16 19.77
C GLY A 28 -3.91 2.91 18.51
N LEU A 29 -3.96 2.27 17.33
CA LEU A 29 -3.57 2.88 16.06
C LEU A 29 -4.69 3.75 15.48
N ILE A 30 -5.92 3.47 15.88
CA ILE A 30 -7.15 4.10 15.42
C ILE A 30 -7.94 4.48 16.68
N ASN A 31 -8.15 5.77 16.90
CA ASN A 31 -8.87 6.29 18.07
C ASN A 31 -10.25 6.86 17.68
N GLU A 32 -10.30 7.70 16.64
CA GLU A 32 -11.52 8.37 16.19
C GLU A 32 -11.67 8.21 14.67
N ILE A 33 -12.63 7.39 14.26
CA ILE A 33 -13.07 7.27 12.87
C ILE A 33 -14.58 7.43 12.87
N ASP A 34 -15.06 8.21 11.91
CA ASP A 34 -16.47 8.21 11.57
C ASP A 34 -16.81 6.90 10.83
N GLU A 35 -17.37 5.94 11.56
CA GLU A 35 -17.75 4.63 11.01
C GLU A 35 -18.86 4.73 9.96
N SER A 36 -19.59 5.85 9.90
CA SER A 36 -20.58 6.11 8.85
C SER A 36 -19.93 6.49 7.52
N ASN A 37 -18.70 7.01 7.56
CA ASN A 37 -17.91 7.32 6.38
C ASN A 37 -17.11 6.08 5.95
N GLU A 38 -17.68 5.35 4.99
CA GLU A 38 -17.12 4.11 4.48
C GLU A 38 -15.67 4.28 4.00
N GLU A 39 -15.39 5.40 3.35
CA GLU A 39 -14.11 5.64 2.71
C GLU A 39 -13.02 6.09 3.68
N GLN A 40 -13.37 6.90 4.68
CA GLN A 40 -12.47 7.20 5.79
C GLN A 40 -12.09 5.91 6.52
N THR A 41 -13.06 5.03 6.70
CA THR A 41 -12.86 3.72 7.32
C THR A 41 -11.99 2.81 6.45
N ASP A 42 -12.15 2.83 5.12
CA ASP A 42 -11.28 2.10 4.18
C ASP A 42 -9.83 2.60 4.24
N LEU A 43 -9.64 3.91 4.14
CA LEU A 43 -8.32 4.52 4.19
C LEU A 43 -7.63 4.20 5.52
N ALA A 44 -8.34 4.29 6.64
CA ALA A 44 -7.78 3.96 7.94
C ALA A 44 -7.39 2.47 8.07
N ALA A 45 -8.23 1.55 7.57
CA ALA A 45 -7.90 0.14 7.55
C ALA A 45 -6.64 -0.13 6.71
N LEU A 46 -6.55 0.43 5.50
CA LEU A 46 -5.41 0.28 4.61
C LEU A 46 -4.12 0.89 5.20
N THR A 47 -4.21 2.09 5.76
CA THR A 47 -3.05 2.81 6.32
C THR A 47 -2.59 2.24 7.66
N SER A 48 -3.43 1.45 8.35
CA SER A 48 -3.03 0.70 9.54
C SER A 48 -2.12 -0.50 9.24
N LEU A 49 -2.19 -1.08 8.03
CA LEU A 49 -1.45 -2.29 7.63
C LEU A 49 0.07 -2.18 7.90
N PRO A 50 0.78 -1.12 7.45
CA PRO A 50 2.19 -0.90 7.80
C PRO A 50 2.50 -0.99 9.29
N PHE A 51 1.59 -0.51 10.15
CA PHE A 51 1.77 -0.49 11.59
C PHE A 51 1.50 -1.84 12.24
N LEU A 52 0.63 -2.67 11.64
CA LEU A 52 0.32 -4.01 12.11
C LEU A 52 1.42 -5.05 11.81
N MET A 53 2.26 -4.83 10.79
CA MET A 53 3.32 -5.77 10.36
C MET A 53 4.72 -5.35 10.81
N SER A 54 5.59 -6.27 11.22
CA SER A 54 6.99 -5.92 11.53
C SER A 54 7.77 -5.49 10.27
N THR A 55 8.62 -4.45 10.37
CA THR A 55 9.49 -4.05 9.26
C THR A 55 10.76 -4.89 9.25
N SER A 56 11.21 -5.26 8.05
CA SER A 56 12.45 -6.02 7.82
C SER A 56 13.49 -5.17 7.08
N ASN A 57 14.77 -5.57 7.17
CA ASN A 57 15.83 -4.93 6.39
C ASN A 57 15.58 -5.17 4.90
N VAL A 58 15.74 -4.11 4.12
CA VAL A 58 15.60 -4.09 2.68
C VAL A 58 16.97 -3.78 2.09
N THR A 59 17.30 -4.43 0.97
CA THR A 59 18.58 -4.19 0.29
C THR A 59 18.38 -3.19 -0.83
N SER A 60 19.11 -2.06 -0.78
CA SER A 60 19.28 -1.18 -1.94
C SER A 60 20.59 -1.50 -2.65
N THR A 61 20.53 -1.54 -3.97
CA THR A 61 21.67 -1.71 -4.86
C THR A 61 22.11 -0.32 -5.29
N LYS A 62 23.04 0.30 -4.56
CA LYS A 62 23.81 1.41 -5.13
C LYS A 62 24.81 0.86 -6.15
N LYS A 63 25.06 1.58 -7.25
CA LYS A 63 25.93 1.14 -8.35
C LYS A 63 27.27 0.52 -7.86
N ALA A 64 27.59 -0.60 -8.49
CA ALA A 64 28.89 -1.26 -8.64
C ALA A 64 29.68 -1.81 -7.43
N THR A 65 29.53 -1.39 -6.16
CA THR A 65 30.44 -1.93 -5.11
C THR A 65 29.90 -2.10 -3.68
N LYS A 66 28.74 -1.56 -3.29
CA LYS A 66 28.24 -1.75 -1.91
C LYS A 66 26.72 -1.91 -1.83
N LYS A 67 26.27 -3.15 -1.60
CA LYS A 67 24.90 -3.44 -1.16
C LYS A 67 24.67 -2.71 0.16
N THR A 68 23.78 -1.74 0.17
CA THR A 68 23.44 -1.01 1.39
C THR A 68 22.13 -1.59 1.91
N GLN A 69 22.18 -2.18 3.10
CA GLN A 69 20.97 -2.59 3.80
C GLN A 69 20.43 -1.40 4.57
N TRP A 70 19.12 -1.21 4.49
CA TRP A 70 18.42 -0.19 5.25
C TRP A 70 17.12 -0.78 5.79
N ARG A 71 16.68 -0.29 6.95
CA ARG A 71 15.42 -0.73 7.54
C ARG A 71 14.41 0.41 7.39
N PRO A 72 13.40 0.27 6.51
CA PRO A 72 12.37 1.28 6.36
C PRO A 72 11.65 1.52 7.69
N SER A 73 11.43 2.79 8.00
CA SER A 73 10.53 3.17 9.09
C SER A 73 9.09 2.84 8.73
N LYS A 74 8.21 2.72 9.74
CA LYS A 74 6.78 2.50 9.52
C LYS A 74 6.14 3.56 8.62
N ARG A 75 6.60 4.81 8.71
CA ARG A 75 6.16 5.92 7.86
C ARG A 75 6.59 5.72 6.41
N GLU A 76 7.83 5.27 6.18
CA GLU A 76 8.29 4.98 4.82
C GLU A 76 7.55 3.80 4.20
N VAL A 77 7.25 2.76 5.00
CA VAL A 77 6.39 1.65 4.55
C VAL A 77 5.00 2.16 4.17
N LEU A 78 4.42 3.05 4.98
CA LEU A 78 3.14 3.69 4.69
C LEU A 78 3.20 4.49 3.39
N GLU A 79 4.16 5.39 3.23
CA GLU A 79 4.31 6.22 2.02
C GLU A 79 4.58 5.38 0.76
N GLY A 80 5.27 4.25 0.90
CA GLY A 80 5.48 3.27 -0.17
C GLY A 80 4.22 2.47 -0.52
N PHE A 81 3.19 2.48 0.32
CA PHE A 81 1.90 1.83 0.07
C PHE A 81 0.86 2.86 -0.40
N ILE A 82 0.55 3.83 0.45
CA ILE A 82 -0.38 4.94 0.20
C ILE A 82 0.29 6.23 0.67
N THR A 83 0.69 7.08 -0.27
CA THR A 83 1.19 8.44 0.02
C THR A 83 0.00 9.35 0.33
N GLN A 84 0.05 10.08 1.44
CA GLN A 84 -1.00 11.04 1.81
C GLN A 84 -0.51 12.48 1.62
N VAL A 85 -1.33 13.32 1.01
CA VAL A 85 -1.05 14.76 0.80
C VAL A 85 -2.23 15.60 1.26
N ALA A 86 -2.00 16.85 1.66
CA ALA A 86 -3.05 17.68 2.24
C ALA A 86 -3.96 18.35 1.19
N SER A 87 -3.45 18.53 -0.03
CA SER A 87 -4.14 19.22 -1.11
C SER A 87 -3.82 18.66 -2.49
N PRO A 88 -4.68 18.85 -3.50
CA PRO A 88 -4.39 18.43 -4.88
C PRO A 88 -3.14 19.13 -5.46
N ALA A 89 -2.81 20.34 -4.99
CA ALA A 89 -1.63 21.08 -5.42
C ALA A 89 -0.31 20.39 -5.01
N GLU A 90 -0.32 19.66 -3.90
CA GLU A 90 0.85 18.92 -3.40
C GLU A 90 1.11 17.62 -4.19
N VAL A 91 0.14 17.12 -4.95
CA VAL A 91 0.28 15.85 -5.69
C VAL A 91 1.47 15.89 -6.65
N ALA A 92 1.59 16.95 -7.46
CA ALA A 92 2.69 17.09 -8.42
C ALA A 92 4.06 17.27 -7.72
N VAL A 93 4.06 18.00 -6.60
CA VAL A 93 5.25 18.21 -5.77
C VAL A 93 5.74 16.89 -5.20
N GLU A 94 4.82 16.07 -4.68
CA GLU A 94 5.15 14.77 -4.09
C GLU A 94 5.61 13.74 -5.10
N ILE A 95 5.03 13.72 -6.31
CA ILE A 95 5.51 12.89 -7.42
C ILE A 95 6.96 13.27 -7.76
N THR A 96 7.27 14.56 -7.81
CA THR A 96 8.62 15.05 -8.11
C THR A 96 9.60 14.67 -7.00
N ARG A 97 9.25 14.95 -5.73
CA ARG A 97 10.04 14.57 -4.55
C ARG A 97 10.36 13.07 -4.52
N LYS A 98 9.37 12.23 -4.80
CA LYS A 98 9.53 10.77 -4.84
C LYS A 98 10.43 10.32 -5.99
N ARG A 99 10.33 10.98 -7.16
CA ARG A 99 11.22 10.73 -8.30
C ARG A 99 12.67 11.05 -7.96
N ASP A 100 12.92 12.21 -7.40
CA ASP A 100 14.28 12.66 -7.08
C ASP A 100 14.93 11.73 -6.05
N LYS A 101 14.20 11.37 -4.99
CA LYS A 101 14.65 10.37 -4.00
C LYS A 101 15.01 9.03 -4.63
N LEU A 102 14.19 8.54 -5.56
CA LEU A 102 14.45 7.26 -6.24
C LEU A 102 15.63 7.34 -7.22
N MET A 103 15.80 8.48 -7.91
CA MET A 103 16.95 8.73 -8.77
C MET A 103 18.26 8.74 -7.98
N GLU A 104 18.29 9.39 -6.81
CA GLU A 104 19.45 9.35 -5.89
C GLU A 104 19.79 7.93 -5.40
N MET A 105 18.77 7.06 -5.33
CA MET A 105 18.90 5.67 -4.91
C MET A 105 19.14 4.69 -6.07
N ASP A 106 19.19 5.17 -7.33
CA ASP A 106 19.25 4.35 -8.55
C ASP A 106 18.11 3.31 -8.61
N LEU A 107 16.91 3.71 -8.19
CA LEU A 107 15.71 2.90 -8.17
C LEU A 107 14.70 3.40 -9.20
N GLN A 108 14.00 2.46 -9.84
CA GLN A 108 12.88 2.79 -10.71
C GLN A 108 11.62 3.10 -9.90
N MET A 109 10.90 4.15 -10.32
CA MET A 109 9.58 4.47 -9.80
C MET A 109 8.58 3.39 -10.19
N GLN A 110 8.07 2.69 -9.19
CA GLN A 110 7.00 1.70 -9.34
C GLN A 110 5.65 2.41 -9.20
N PRO A 111 4.56 1.85 -9.76
CA PRO A 111 3.22 2.38 -9.54
C PRO A 111 2.91 2.54 -8.05
N PHE A 112 2.25 3.64 -7.68
CA PHE A 112 1.88 3.91 -6.29
C PHE A 112 0.58 4.69 -6.18
N VAL A 113 -0.03 4.64 -4.98
CA VAL A 113 -1.29 5.31 -4.66
C VAL A 113 -1.01 6.63 -3.93
N ILE A 114 -1.74 7.68 -4.30
CA ILE A 114 -1.80 8.95 -3.56
C ILE A 114 -3.24 9.16 -3.09
N ALA A 115 -3.42 9.47 -1.81
CA ALA A 115 -4.68 9.94 -1.24
C ALA A 115 -4.54 11.41 -0.84
N VAL A 116 -5.44 12.26 -1.31
CA VAL A 116 -5.54 13.65 -0.86
C VAL A 116 -6.49 13.71 0.32
N VAL A 117 -5.95 14.03 1.49
CA VAL A 117 -6.68 14.06 2.76
C VAL A 117 -6.58 15.47 3.31
N SER A 118 -7.68 16.22 3.29
CA SER A 118 -7.70 17.58 3.82
C SER A 118 -7.52 17.59 5.35
N PRO A 119 -7.15 18.74 5.95
CA PRO A 119 -6.90 18.84 7.40
C PRO A 119 -8.08 18.39 8.28
N ASN A 120 -9.31 18.46 7.77
CA ASN A 120 -10.52 17.95 8.42
C ASN A 120 -10.73 16.43 8.25
N LYS A 121 -9.70 15.69 7.82
CA LYS A 121 -9.71 14.24 7.54
C LYS A 121 -10.65 13.78 6.42
N SER A 122 -11.17 14.71 5.61
CA SER A 122 -11.97 14.36 4.43
C SER A 122 -11.06 13.95 3.27
N ILE A 123 -11.44 12.90 2.54
CA ILE A 123 -10.68 12.42 1.38
C ILE A 123 -11.22 13.13 0.14
N THR A 124 -10.43 14.02 -0.45
CA THR A 124 -10.88 14.90 -1.55
C THR A 124 -10.57 14.33 -2.92
N ALA A 125 -9.45 13.62 -3.08
CA ALA A 125 -9.08 12.92 -4.32
C ALA A 125 -8.23 11.69 -4.05
N ARG A 126 -8.21 10.74 -5.00
CA ARG A 126 -7.37 9.55 -4.95
C ARG A 126 -6.77 9.33 -6.32
N TYR A 127 -5.48 9.06 -6.38
CA TYR A 127 -4.76 8.86 -7.63
C TYR A 127 -3.95 7.58 -7.59
N ILE A 128 -3.83 6.94 -8.75
CA ILE A 128 -2.71 6.06 -9.04
C ILE A 128 -1.73 6.80 -9.93
N VAL A 129 -0.44 6.66 -9.65
CA VAL A 129 0.64 7.23 -10.46
C VAL A 129 1.35 6.09 -11.15
N ILE A 130 1.37 6.12 -12.49
CA ILE A 130 2.09 5.15 -13.31
C ILE A 130 3.11 5.92 -14.14
N ASN A 131 4.39 5.70 -13.86
CA ASN A 131 5.51 6.48 -14.39
C ASN A 131 5.37 7.98 -14.09
N ASN A 132 4.68 8.72 -14.96
CA ASN A 132 4.47 10.16 -14.86
C ASN A 132 3.01 10.57 -15.09
N ILE A 133 2.11 9.60 -15.25
CA ILE A 133 0.69 9.85 -15.52
C ILE A 133 -0.10 9.55 -14.25
N THR A 134 -0.92 10.52 -13.86
CA THR A 134 -1.84 10.41 -12.72
C THR A 134 -3.22 10.05 -13.22
N TYR A 135 -3.81 9.00 -12.66
CA TYR A 135 -5.19 8.61 -12.95
C TYR A 135 -6.02 8.74 -11.68
N GLU A 136 -7.10 9.51 -11.76
CA GLU A 136 -8.04 9.69 -10.65
C GLU A 136 -8.92 8.46 -10.50
N MET A 137 -9.12 8.03 -9.25
CA MET A 137 -9.86 6.82 -8.90
C MET A 137 -11.09 7.17 -8.06
N PRO A 138 -12.21 6.44 -8.24
CA PRO A 138 -13.47 6.75 -7.55
C PRO A 138 -13.38 6.52 -6.04
N THR A 139 -12.63 5.50 -5.60
CA THR A 139 -12.44 5.18 -4.18
C THR A 139 -10.98 4.79 -3.90
N ILE A 140 -10.56 4.90 -2.65
CA ILE A 140 -9.21 4.45 -2.23
C ILE A 140 -8.98 2.95 -2.46
N THR A 141 -10.02 2.13 -2.26
CA THR A 141 -9.99 0.68 -2.52
C THR A 141 -9.75 0.39 -4.00
N LYS A 142 -10.45 1.10 -4.91
CA LYS A 142 -10.22 1.00 -6.35
C LYS A 142 -8.84 1.50 -6.76
N ALA A 143 -8.28 2.50 -6.07
CA ALA A 143 -6.91 2.95 -6.32
C ALA A 143 -5.88 1.85 -5.97
N VAL A 144 -6.02 1.18 -4.82
CA VAL A 144 -5.16 0.06 -4.44
C VAL A 144 -5.33 -1.11 -5.41
N GLU A 145 -6.56 -1.43 -5.79
CA GLU A 145 -6.88 -2.50 -6.73
C GLU A 145 -6.24 -2.26 -8.10
N ALA A 146 -6.43 -1.06 -8.66
CA ALA A 146 -5.88 -0.65 -9.95
C ALA A 146 -4.35 -0.55 -9.90
N CYS A 147 -3.77 -0.09 -8.79
CA CYS A 147 -2.32 -0.04 -8.61
C CYS A 147 -1.70 -1.43 -8.65
N LEU A 148 -2.26 -2.40 -7.93
CA LEU A 148 -1.77 -3.79 -7.98
C LEU A 148 -1.87 -4.35 -9.40
N LYS A 149 -3.01 -4.15 -10.07
CA LYS A 149 -3.22 -4.55 -11.46
C LYS A 149 -2.20 -3.93 -12.41
N ALA A 150 -1.89 -2.64 -12.24
CA ALA A 150 -0.87 -1.94 -13.03
C ALA A 150 0.52 -2.54 -12.81
N ILE A 151 0.89 -2.87 -11.56
CA ILE A 151 2.17 -3.52 -11.25
C ILE A 151 2.30 -4.85 -12.00
N PHE A 152 1.24 -5.67 -12.00
CA PHE A 152 1.23 -6.93 -12.74
C PHE A 152 1.29 -6.77 -14.26
N VAL A 153 0.48 -5.86 -14.82
CA VAL A 153 0.41 -5.62 -16.27
C VAL A 153 1.75 -5.10 -16.81
N LEU A 154 2.43 -4.25 -16.03
CA LEU A 154 3.73 -3.67 -16.39
C LEU A 154 4.92 -4.58 -16.05
N ASN A 155 4.67 -5.75 -15.44
CA ASN A 155 5.72 -6.62 -14.90
C ASN A 155 6.70 -5.84 -13.99
N ALA A 156 6.16 -4.91 -13.21
CA ALA A 156 6.87 -4.06 -12.27
C ALA A 156 7.14 -4.79 -10.94
N GLU A 157 8.10 -4.30 -10.15
CA GLU A 157 8.32 -4.78 -8.80
C GLU A 157 7.44 -4.01 -7.80
N TYR A 158 7.12 -4.61 -6.65
CA TYR A 158 6.60 -3.83 -5.52
C TYR A 158 7.65 -2.86 -4.99
N PRO A 159 7.23 -1.64 -4.56
CA PRO A 159 8.11 -0.71 -3.86
C PRO A 159 8.85 -1.42 -2.72
N LYS A 160 10.16 -1.21 -2.65
CA LYS A 160 11.05 -2.03 -1.83
C LYS A 160 10.72 -1.91 -0.34
N GLU A 161 10.34 -0.71 0.09
CA GLU A 161 9.94 -0.36 1.45
C GLU A 161 8.63 -1.03 1.89
N SER A 162 7.63 -1.10 0.99
CA SER A 162 6.27 -1.58 1.29
C SER A 162 5.96 -2.95 0.70
N ARG A 163 6.98 -3.66 0.19
CA ARG A 163 6.83 -4.97 -0.48
C ARG A 163 6.00 -5.99 0.30
N HIS A 164 6.19 -6.07 1.61
CA HIS A 164 5.46 -6.97 2.48
C HIS A 164 3.97 -6.59 2.59
N VAL A 165 3.64 -5.29 2.56
CA VAL A 165 2.27 -4.79 2.53
C VAL A 165 1.59 -5.17 1.22
N TRP A 166 2.27 -4.96 0.09
CA TRP A 166 1.77 -5.36 -1.22
C TRP A 166 1.62 -6.88 -1.35
N GLN A 167 2.52 -7.67 -0.74
CA GLN A 167 2.37 -9.12 -0.68
C GLN A 167 1.10 -9.52 0.10
N PHE A 168 0.82 -8.88 1.24
CA PHE A 168 -0.42 -9.11 1.97
C PHE A 168 -1.66 -8.81 1.11
N VAL A 169 -1.66 -7.66 0.41
CA VAL A 169 -2.76 -7.30 -0.51
C VAL A 169 -2.93 -8.35 -1.61
N GLN A 170 -1.84 -8.78 -2.23
CA GLN A 170 -1.86 -9.80 -3.27
C GLN A 170 -2.42 -11.15 -2.77
N THR A 171 -1.93 -11.65 -1.63
CA THR A 171 -2.27 -13.00 -1.17
C THR A 171 -3.59 -13.07 -0.43
N VAL A 172 -3.97 -12.02 0.31
CA VAL A 172 -5.17 -12.02 1.16
C VAL A 172 -6.36 -11.37 0.46
N LEU A 173 -6.16 -10.22 -0.19
CA LEU A 173 -7.27 -9.52 -0.82
C LEU A 173 -7.56 -10.06 -2.22
N PHE A 174 -6.51 -10.40 -2.98
CA PHE A 174 -6.67 -10.94 -4.33
C PHE A 174 -6.56 -12.46 -4.41
N GLU A 175 -6.17 -13.17 -3.33
CA GLU A 175 -5.91 -14.62 -3.36
C GLU A 175 -5.01 -15.07 -4.52
N LEU A 176 -4.09 -14.18 -4.93
CA LEU A 176 -3.22 -14.41 -6.06
C LEU A 176 -1.89 -14.95 -5.56
N LYS A 177 -1.54 -16.17 -5.98
CA LYS A 177 -0.23 -16.78 -5.74
C LYS A 177 0.57 -16.79 -7.02
N THR A 178 1.83 -16.35 -6.95
CA THR A 178 2.75 -16.37 -8.09
C THR A 178 4.02 -17.15 -7.76
N LYS A 179 4.73 -17.63 -8.79
CA LYS A 179 6.02 -18.30 -8.63
C LYS A 179 7.13 -17.40 -8.08
N TYR A 180 6.90 -16.09 -8.02
CA TYR A 180 7.86 -15.09 -7.54
C TYR A 180 7.53 -14.60 -6.13
N ASP A 181 6.49 -15.16 -5.50
CA ASP A 181 6.04 -14.77 -4.17
C ASP A 181 7.15 -14.96 -3.15
N LYS A 182 7.36 -13.93 -2.34
CA LYS A 182 8.30 -13.99 -1.21
C LYS A 182 7.49 -14.22 0.06
N SER A 183 7.91 -15.19 0.86
CA SER A 183 7.34 -15.36 2.20
C SER A 183 7.90 -14.29 3.13
N PHE A 184 7.00 -13.56 3.78
CA PHE A 184 7.34 -12.60 4.82
C PHE A 184 6.76 -13.09 6.13
N THR A 185 7.60 -13.30 7.15
CA THR A 185 7.14 -13.67 8.49
C THR A 185 6.10 -12.69 9.02
N ALA A 186 6.31 -11.40 8.77
CA ALA A 186 5.38 -10.33 9.17
C ALA A 186 3.97 -10.50 8.57
N VAL A 187 3.89 -10.95 7.31
CA VAL A 187 2.62 -11.19 6.61
C VAL A 187 1.93 -12.41 7.20
N ASN A 188 2.67 -13.52 7.40
CA ASN A 188 2.14 -14.74 8.01
C ASN A 188 1.64 -14.53 9.44
N THR A 189 2.36 -13.75 10.25
CA THR A 189 1.92 -13.38 11.61
C THR A 189 0.62 -12.59 11.56
N LEU A 190 0.51 -11.59 10.67
CA LEU A 190 -0.74 -10.82 10.54
C LEU A 190 -1.91 -11.68 10.06
N ILE A 191 -1.68 -12.60 9.12
CA ILE A 191 -2.70 -13.56 8.65
C ILE A 191 -3.22 -14.41 9.81
N SER A 192 -2.31 -14.90 10.67
CA SER A 192 -2.65 -15.67 11.86
C SER A 192 -3.44 -14.82 12.87
N ASP A 193 -3.02 -13.59 13.12
CA ASP A 193 -3.71 -12.65 14.02
C ASP A 193 -5.13 -12.34 13.53
N LEU A 194 -5.32 -12.28 12.21
CA LEU A 194 -6.63 -12.07 11.58
C LEU A 194 -7.47 -13.36 11.51
N GLY A 195 -6.90 -14.53 11.81
CA GLY A 195 -7.60 -15.82 11.72
C GLY A 195 -8.14 -16.12 10.31
N ILE A 196 -7.34 -15.83 9.28
CA ILE A 196 -7.69 -16.10 7.87
C ILE A 196 -7.03 -17.41 7.45
N LYS A 197 -7.77 -18.27 6.74
CA LYS A 197 -7.21 -19.48 6.10
C LYS A 197 -6.92 -19.15 4.62
N ILE A 198 -5.70 -19.45 4.15
CA ILE A 198 -5.19 -19.18 2.78
C ILE A 198 -4.64 -20.47 2.15
#